data_AF-A0A9E4NMF7-F1
#
_entry.id   AF-A0A9E4NMF7-F1
#
_cell.length_a   1.000
_cell.length_b   1.000
_cell.length_c   1.000
_cell.angle_alpha   90.00
_cell.angle_beta   90.00
_cell.angle_gamma   90.00
#
_symmetry.space_group_name_H-M   'P 1'
#
loop_
_entity.id
_entity.type
_entity.pdbx_description
1 polymer ?
#
loop_
_entity_poly.entity_id
_entity_poly.type
_entity_poly.pdbx_seq_one_letter_code
_entity_poly.pdbx_strand_id
1 'polypeptide(L)'
;MKYLVKMYISLIESLGIYTTDQLYELISTKQHGMPISRHRAAVMQSRVFFFSVIFAVLVPAWSVIDILYLPQALWSELLLIRLLAAASFAVIAWQTRREPDLMLARMLLAAMLAITPLFYLLSDQIIADQQLGGTATILAEVYALLPFVMVAGLTLFPLAISEFLSYAVPIFLVVVYSVYPENPAEIAEAVSTLWLLILLLGVGLFASMTQLRYMLSQVSHASYDILTGMLSRRAGIEILELQFRLALMSEKPLSILYFDLDNFKAINDTYGHDTGDTVLRVASQQIRDTVRKGDSVIRWG
;
A
#
# COMPACT_ATOMS: atom_id res chain seq x y z
N MET A 1 -17.74 10.25 -29.78
CA MET A 1 -17.76 9.00 -28.97
C MET A 1 -16.57 8.07 -29.27
N LYS A 2 -16.29 7.65 -30.52
CA LYS A 2 -15.14 6.76 -30.86
C LYS A 2 -13.76 7.29 -30.44
N TYR A 3 -13.51 8.60 -30.56
CA TYR A 3 -12.25 9.22 -30.15
C TYR A 3 -12.03 9.21 -28.63
N LEU A 4 -13.08 9.48 -27.85
CA LEU A 4 -13.02 9.41 -26.38
C LEU A 4 -12.77 7.98 -25.89
N VAL A 5 -13.38 6.98 -26.53
CA VAL A 5 -13.14 5.56 -26.20
C VAL A 5 -11.70 5.15 -26.54
N LYS A 6 -11.15 5.56 -27.69
CA LYS A 6 -9.73 5.32 -28.03
C LYS A 6 -8.76 5.99 -27.06
N MET A 7 -9.06 7.22 -26.63
CA MET A 7 -8.23 7.95 -25.67
C MET A 7 -8.25 7.29 -24.29
N TYR A 8 -9.41 6.78 -23.87
CA TYR A 8 -9.56 6.05 -22.61
C TYR A 8 -8.77 4.74 -22.60
N ILE A 9 -8.84 3.99 -23.71
CA ILE A 9 -8.04 2.77 -23.91
C ILE A 9 -6.55 3.10 -23.89
N SER A 10 -6.12 4.15 -24.60
CA SER A 10 -4.72 4.58 -24.63
C SER A 10 -4.18 5.02 -23.26
N LEU A 11 -5.00 5.67 -22.43
CA LEU A 11 -4.59 6.07 -21.08
C LEU A 11 -4.40 4.84 -20.17
N ILE A 12 -5.33 3.88 -20.23
CA ILE A 12 -5.27 2.64 -19.46
C ILE A 12 -4.10 1.75 -19.94
N GLU A 13 -3.85 1.70 -21.25
CA GLU A 13 -2.69 1.02 -21.83
C GLU A 13 -1.36 1.70 -21.48
N SER A 14 -1.32 3.04 -21.35
CA SER A 14 -0.12 3.75 -20.87
C SER A 14 0.18 3.50 -19.40
N LEU A 15 -0.85 3.19 -18.62
CA LEU A 15 -0.74 2.62 -17.27
C LEU A 15 -0.42 1.12 -17.30
N GLY A 16 -0.25 0.53 -18.49
CA GLY A 16 0.04 -0.88 -18.78
C GLY A 16 -0.96 -1.85 -18.17
N ILE A 17 -2.22 -1.44 -18.19
CA ILE A 17 -3.40 -2.24 -17.88
C ILE A 17 -3.98 -2.65 -19.24
N TYR A 18 -4.10 -3.95 -19.48
CA TYR A 18 -4.55 -4.49 -20.76
C TYR A 18 -5.86 -5.28 -20.63
N THR A 19 -6.31 -5.52 -19.39
CA THR A 19 -7.51 -6.30 -19.09
C THR A 19 -8.35 -5.63 -18.00
N THR A 20 -9.65 -5.94 -17.98
CA THR A 20 -10.58 -5.48 -16.95
C THR A 20 -10.23 -5.99 -15.56
N ASP A 21 -9.66 -7.19 -15.48
CA ASP A 21 -9.28 -7.80 -14.21
C ASP A 21 -8.09 -7.07 -13.58
N GLN A 22 -7.07 -6.73 -14.38
CA GLN A 22 -5.96 -5.88 -13.93
C GLN A 22 -6.42 -4.51 -13.44
N LEU A 23 -7.44 -3.92 -14.09
CA LEU A 23 -8.01 -2.67 -13.61
C LEU A 23 -8.69 -2.86 -12.24
N TYR A 24 -9.41 -3.97 -12.06
CA TYR A 24 -10.10 -4.26 -10.81
C TYR A 24 -9.13 -4.50 -9.64
N GLU A 25 -8.00 -5.18 -9.88
CA GLU A 25 -6.92 -5.38 -8.89
C GLU A 25 -6.33 -4.06 -8.38
N LEU A 26 -6.24 -3.04 -9.24
CA LEU A 26 -5.76 -1.72 -8.86
C LEU A 26 -6.82 -0.90 -8.11
N ILE A 27 -8.11 -1.11 -8.41
CA ILE A 27 -9.21 -0.45 -7.71
C ILE A 27 -9.40 -1.06 -6.32
N SER A 28 -9.37 -2.38 -6.20
CA SER A 28 -9.78 -3.14 -5.03
C SER A 28 -8.93 -4.38 -4.81
N THR A 29 -8.60 -4.62 -3.55
CA THR A 29 -7.75 -5.75 -3.16
C THR A 29 -8.52 -7.05 -2.94
N LYS A 30 -9.85 -7.06 -3.10
CA LYS A 30 -10.70 -8.19 -2.69
C LYS A 30 -10.40 -9.48 -3.46
N GLN A 31 -9.79 -9.38 -4.64
CA GLN A 31 -9.51 -10.52 -5.52
C GLN A 31 -8.03 -10.93 -5.53
N HIS A 32 -7.16 -10.26 -4.76
CA HIS A 32 -5.74 -10.61 -4.73
C HIS A 32 -5.51 -12.00 -4.14
N GLY A 33 -4.83 -12.85 -4.92
CA GLY A 33 -4.41 -14.18 -4.47
C GLY A 33 -3.54 -14.13 -3.21
N MET A 34 -3.47 -15.26 -2.49
CA MET A 34 -2.71 -15.38 -1.24
C MET A 34 -1.24 -14.95 -1.34
N PRO A 35 -0.46 -15.36 -2.38
CA PRO A 35 0.94 -14.94 -2.51
C PRO A 35 1.09 -13.41 -2.59
N ILE A 36 0.21 -12.76 -3.35
CA ILE A 36 0.15 -11.31 -3.48
C ILE A 36 -0.18 -10.67 -2.13
N SER A 37 -1.23 -11.14 -1.47
CA SER A 37 -1.70 -10.55 -0.20
C SER A 37 -0.64 -10.65 0.91
N ARG A 38 0.08 -11.78 1.01
CA ARG A 38 1.19 -11.95 1.96
C ARG A 38 2.38 -11.04 1.65
N HIS A 39 2.80 -10.99 0.38
CA HIS A 39 3.91 -10.13 -0.01
C HIS A 39 3.58 -8.64 0.23
N ARG A 40 2.35 -8.22 -0.08
CA ARG A 40 1.83 -6.88 0.23
C ARG A 40 1.87 -6.58 1.72
N ALA A 41 1.38 -7.49 2.55
CA ALA A 41 1.39 -7.32 4.01
C ALA A 41 2.81 -7.12 4.53
N ALA A 42 3.77 -7.92 4.06
CA ALA A 42 5.18 -7.80 4.46
C ALA A 42 5.80 -6.46 4.05
N VAL A 43 5.57 -6.02 2.80
CA VAL A 43 6.07 -4.72 2.32
C VAL A 43 5.45 -3.57 3.12
N MET A 44 4.13 -3.59 3.36
CA MET A 44 3.45 -2.56 4.14
C MET A 44 3.95 -2.51 5.58
N GLN A 45 4.00 -3.64 6.28
CA GLN A 45 4.49 -3.69 7.67
C GLN A 45 5.96 -3.27 7.77
N SER A 46 6.82 -3.68 6.84
CA SER A 46 8.23 -3.28 6.81
C SER A 46 8.39 -1.75 6.68
N ARG A 47 7.57 -1.11 5.85
CA ARG A 47 7.60 0.35 5.69
C ARG A 47 7.01 1.06 6.90
N VAL A 48 5.89 0.57 7.44
CA VAL A 48 5.31 1.10 8.68
C VAL A 48 6.34 1.04 9.81
N PHE A 49 7.05 -0.08 9.96
CA PHE A 49 8.14 -0.22 10.94
C PHE A 49 9.21 0.84 10.73
N PHE A 50 9.77 0.92 9.52
CA PHE A 50 10.85 1.83 9.19
C PHE A 50 10.49 3.29 9.49
N PHE A 51 9.35 3.77 8.99
CA PHE A 51 8.92 5.15 9.21
C PHE A 51 8.51 5.42 10.65
N SER A 52 7.89 4.45 11.33
CA SER A 52 7.55 4.60 12.75
C SER A 52 8.80 4.72 13.62
N VAL A 53 9.86 3.95 13.36
CA VAL A 53 11.14 4.09 14.07
C VAL A 53 11.76 5.46 13.82
N ILE A 54 11.79 5.91 12.56
CA ILE A 54 12.32 7.23 12.21
C ILE A 54 11.54 8.34 12.91
N PHE A 55 10.21 8.32 12.84
CA PHE A 55 9.39 9.36 13.46
C PHE A 55 9.39 9.31 14.99
N ALA A 56 9.53 8.13 15.60
CA ALA A 56 9.73 8.02 17.05
C ALA A 56 10.99 8.76 17.53
N VAL A 57 11.99 8.96 16.66
CA VAL A 57 13.22 9.71 16.96
C VAL A 57 13.13 11.17 16.50
N LEU A 58 12.68 11.42 15.26
CA LEU A 58 12.67 12.77 14.69
C LEU A 58 11.63 13.69 15.33
N VAL A 59 10.45 13.17 15.70
CA VAL A 59 9.38 13.97 16.31
C VAL A 59 9.82 14.63 17.62
N PRO A 60 10.41 13.92 18.60
CA PRO A 60 10.91 14.55 19.82
C PRO A 60 12.22 15.32 19.60
N ALA A 61 13.05 14.94 18.61
CA ALA A 61 14.26 15.71 18.30
C ALA A 61 13.95 17.15 17.85
N TRP A 62 12.82 17.36 17.17
CA TRP A 62 12.36 18.71 16.79
C TRP A 62 12.02 19.60 18.00
N SER A 63 11.75 19.04 19.18
CA SER A 63 11.52 19.84 20.40
C SER A 63 12.70 20.75 20.74
N VAL A 64 13.91 20.45 20.29
CA VAL A 64 15.07 21.34 20.44
C VAL A 64 14.82 22.67 19.74
N ILE A 65 14.25 22.64 18.53
CA ILE A 65 13.91 23.86 17.77
C ILE A 65 12.80 24.63 18.50
N ASP A 66 11.77 23.93 18.98
CA ASP A 66 10.68 24.56 19.72
C ASP A 66 11.18 25.28 20.97
N ILE A 67 12.09 24.66 21.75
CA ILE A 67 12.68 25.27 22.96
C ILE A 67 13.51 26.51 22.63
N LEU A 68 14.20 26.53 21.49
CA LEU A 68 15.08 27.64 21.10
C LEU A 68 14.31 28.86 20.58
N TYR A 69 13.18 28.64 19.91
CA TYR A 69 12.51 29.69 19.12
C TYR A 69 11.07 30.01 19.56
N LEU A 70 10.42 29.15 20.34
CA LEU A 70 9.08 29.41 20.86
C LEU A 70 9.11 29.87 22.32
N PRO A 71 8.12 30.66 22.77
CA PRO A 71 7.89 30.95 24.18
C PRO A 71 7.68 29.68 25.01
N GLN A 72 8.02 29.76 26.30
CA GLN A 72 7.88 28.64 27.24
C GLN A 72 6.48 28.04 27.29
N ALA A 73 5.45 28.88 27.28
CA ALA A 73 4.05 28.43 27.30
C ALA A 73 3.74 27.50 26.13
N LEU A 74 4.27 27.78 24.93
CA LEU A 74 3.99 27.01 23.72
C LEU A 74 4.84 25.75 23.64
N TRP A 75 6.17 25.85 23.81
CA TRP A 75 7.01 24.66 23.62
C TRP A 75 6.73 23.58 24.65
N SER A 76 6.29 23.93 25.88
CA SER A 76 5.95 22.92 26.89
C SER A 76 4.73 22.10 26.52
N GLU A 77 3.71 22.73 25.91
CA GLU A 77 2.51 22.04 25.46
C GLU A 77 2.80 21.20 24.21
N LEU A 78 3.57 21.75 23.26
CA LEU A 78 4.02 21.02 22.07
C LEU A 78 4.91 19.81 22.43
N LEU A 79 5.77 19.94 23.45
CA LEU A 79 6.60 18.83 23.93
C LEU A 79 5.75 17.65 24.40
N LEU A 80 4.65 17.91 25.14
CA LEU A 80 3.77 16.85 25.63
C LEU A 80 3.17 16.05 24.46
N ILE A 81 2.56 16.73 23.48
CA ILE A 81 1.96 16.06 22.33
C ILE A 81 3.00 15.36 21.44
N ARG A 82 4.24 15.87 21.37
CA ARG A 82 5.37 15.21 20.68
C ARG A 82 5.78 13.91 21.36
N LEU A 83 5.89 13.90 22.68
CA LEU A 83 6.23 12.69 23.43
C LEU A 83 5.14 11.62 23.28
N LEU A 84 3.87 12.01 23.28
CA LEU A 84 2.75 11.11 23.01
C LEU A 84 2.78 10.55 21.59
N ALA A 85 3.05 11.39 20.58
CA ALA A 85 3.20 10.96 19.20
C ALA A 85 4.39 10.00 19.04
N ALA A 86 5.54 10.31 19.65
CA ALA A 86 6.74 9.49 19.62
C ALA A 86 6.51 8.11 20.27
N ALA A 87 5.86 8.08 21.43
CA ALA A 87 5.47 6.84 22.10
C ALA A 87 4.51 6.01 21.24
N SER A 88 3.55 6.66 20.56
CA SER A 88 2.61 6.00 19.65
C SER A 88 3.33 5.36 18.46
N PHE A 89 4.27 6.07 17.83
CA PHE A 89 5.12 5.51 16.78
C PHE A 89 5.97 4.34 17.29
N ALA A 90 6.56 4.43 18.49
CA ALA A 90 7.33 3.34 19.06
C ALA A 90 6.47 2.08 19.31
N VAL A 91 5.23 2.25 19.79
CA VAL A 91 4.27 1.15 19.96
C VAL A 91 3.90 0.52 18.62
N ILE A 92 3.65 1.32 17.58
CA ILE A 92 3.38 0.82 16.22
C ILE A 92 4.57 0.02 15.69
N ALA A 93 5.79 0.56 15.82
CA ALA A 93 7.03 -0.11 15.42
C ALA A 93 7.29 -1.42 16.18
N TRP A 94 6.86 -1.52 17.44
CA TRP A 94 6.88 -2.80 18.14
C TRP A 94 5.90 -3.78 17.49
N GLN A 95 4.65 -3.36 17.28
CA GLN A 95 3.58 -4.25 16.79
C GLN A 95 3.87 -4.82 15.39
N THR A 96 4.63 -4.12 14.55
CA THR A 96 5.06 -4.61 13.24
C THR A 96 6.01 -5.82 13.29
N ARG A 97 6.52 -6.22 14.47
CA ARG A 97 7.35 -7.44 14.62
C ARG A 97 6.56 -8.75 14.57
N ARG A 98 5.23 -8.68 14.57
CA ARG A 98 4.35 -9.85 14.42
C ARG A 98 4.44 -10.41 12.99
N GLU A 99 3.96 -11.62 12.78
CA GLU A 99 3.92 -12.19 11.44
C GLU A 99 3.12 -11.30 10.46
N PRO A 100 3.57 -11.20 9.19
CA PRO A 100 2.88 -10.41 8.19
C PRO A 100 1.44 -10.87 7.96
N ASP A 101 0.51 -9.98 8.32
CA ASP A 101 -0.91 -10.12 8.09
C ASP A 101 -1.44 -8.82 7.48
N LEU A 102 -2.32 -8.93 6.48
CA LEU A 102 -2.79 -7.79 5.71
C LEU A 102 -3.73 -6.91 6.53
N MET A 103 -4.56 -7.49 7.40
CA MET A 103 -5.46 -6.72 8.26
C MET A 103 -4.65 -5.95 9.31
N LEU A 104 -3.68 -6.60 9.96
CA LEU A 104 -2.75 -5.93 10.86
C LEU A 104 -1.97 -4.82 10.15
N ALA A 105 -1.45 -5.09 8.95
CA ALA A 105 -0.71 -4.08 8.16
C ALA A 105 -1.56 -2.83 7.90
N ARG A 106 -2.83 -3.01 7.53
CA ARG A 106 -3.78 -1.91 7.29
C ARG A 106 -4.11 -1.14 8.56
N MET A 107 -4.30 -1.82 9.69
CA MET A 107 -4.59 -1.18 10.96
C MET A 107 -3.39 -0.37 11.47
N LEU A 108 -2.18 -0.94 11.39
CA LEU A 108 -0.96 -0.24 11.79
C LEU A 108 -0.65 0.95 10.88
N LEU A 109 -0.88 0.82 9.57
CA LEU A 109 -0.79 1.95 8.65
C LEU A 109 -1.80 3.04 8.98
N ALA A 110 -3.07 2.69 9.22
CA ALA A 110 -4.11 3.64 9.61
C ALA A 110 -3.71 4.39 10.89
N ALA A 111 -3.26 3.66 11.91
CA ALA A 111 -2.79 4.24 13.17
C ALA A 111 -1.59 5.19 12.95
N MET A 112 -0.60 4.76 12.15
CA MET A 112 0.58 5.56 11.82
C MET A 112 0.19 6.87 11.12
N LEU A 113 -0.69 6.78 10.12
CA LEU A 113 -1.16 7.93 9.36
C LEU A 113 -2.10 8.85 10.14
N ALA A 114 -2.75 8.36 11.20
CA ALA A 114 -3.63 9.17 12.05
C ALA A 114 -2.86 10.04 13.06
N ILE A 115 -1.63 9.67 13.42
CA ILE A 115 -0.81 10.42 14.38
C ILE A 115 -0.54 11.84 13.85
N THR A 116 -0.14 11.98 12.58
CA THR A 116 0.24 13.28 12.03
C THR A 116 -0.93 14.27 11.91
N PRO A 117 -2.12 13.90 11.39
CA PRO A 117 -3.31 14.75 11.41
C PRO A 117 -3.75 15.15 12.82
N LEU A 118 -3.70 14.22 13.78
CA LEU A 118 -4.06 14.52 15.16
C LEU A 118 -3.07 15.50 15.79
N PHE A 119 -1.78 15.29 15.55
CA PHE A 119 -0.73 16.21 15.98
C PHE A 119 -0.93 17.61 15.39
N TYR A 120 -1.22 17.69 14.09
CA TYR A 120 -1.48 18.94 13.39
C TYR A 120 -2.67 19.70 14.02
N LEU A 121 -3.82 19.04 14.21
CA LEU A 121 -4.99 19.66 14.84
C LEU A 121 -4.70 20.21 16.24
N LEU A 122 -3.99 19.42 17.06
CA LEU A 122 -3.62 19.84 18.41
C LEU A 122 -2.62 21.00 18.38
N SER A 123 -1.62 20.95 17.51
CA SER A 123 -0.62 22.02 17.37
C SER A 123 -1.24 23.31 16.86
N ASP A 124 -2.20 23.23 15.93
CA ASP A 124 -2.89 24.37 15.35
C ASP A 124 -3.70 25.11 16.41
N GLN A 125 -4.47 24.38 17.23
CA GLN A 125 -5.21 24.94 18.37
C GLN A 125 -4.29 25.62 19.40
N ILE A 126 -3.17 24.99 19.75
CA ILE A 126 -2.20 25.54 20.72
C ILE A 126 -1.58 26.85 20.20
N ILE A 127 -1.29 26.92 18.89
CA ILE A 127 -0.64 28.08 18.27
C ILE A 127 -1.63 29.22 18.05
N ALA A 128 -2.87 28.93 17.65
CA ALA A 128 -3.90 29.92 17.31
C ALA A 128 -4.20 30.91 18.45
N ASP A 129 -4.08 30.46 19.70
CA ASP A 129 -4.38 31.27 20.88
C ASP A 129 -3.29 32.30 21.24
N GLN A 130 -2.17 32.37 20.50
CA GLN A 130 -1.01 33.18 20.89
C GLN A 130 -0.57 34.21 19.84
N GLN A 131 -0.33 35.45 20.30
CA GLN A 131 0.29 36.50 19.50
C GLN A 131 1.79 36.25 19.38
N LEU A 132 2.19 35.58 18.30
CA LEU A 132 3.58 35.33 17.96
C LEU A 132 4.20 36.49 17.19
N GLY A 133 5.46 36.80 17.49
CA GLY A 133 6.24 37.79 16.75
C GLY A 133 7.61 37.27 16.34
N GLY A 134 8.18 37.87 15.30
CA GLY A 134 9.54 37.58 14.83
C GLY A 134 9.71 36.15 14.31
N THR A 135 10.75 35.45 14.78
CA THR A 135 11.08 34.09 14.33
C THR A 135 10.06 33.03 14.75
N ALA A 136 9.26 33.30 15.79
CA ALA A 136 8.26 32.35 16.26
C ALA A 136 7.09 32.21 15.27
N THR A 137 6.70 33.29 14.60
CA THR A 137 5.66 33.27 13.54
C THR A 137 6.12 32.40 12.35
N ILE A 138 7.37 32.58 11.93
CA ILE A 138 7.96 31.77 10.85
C ILE A 138 7.97 30.29 11.24
N LEU A 139 8.32 29.97 12.49
CA LEU A 139 8.31 28.59 12.96
C LEU A 139 6.89 28.00 13.02
N ALA A 140 5.89 28.80 13.41
CA ALA A 140 4.48 28.39 13.38
C ALA A 140 4.00 28.08 11.95
N GLU A 141 4.41 28.87 10.95
CA GLU A 141 4.09 28.60 9.54
C GLU A 141 4.67 27.25 9.05
N VAL A 142 5.78 26.77 9.62
CA VAL A 142 6.31 25.43 9.29
C VAL A 142 5.33 24.32 9.70
N TYR A 143 4.56 24.49 10.78
CA TYR A 143 3.55 23.51 11.19
C TYR A 143 2.37 23.43 10.21
N ALA A 144 2.04 24.53 9.54
CA ALA A 144 1.03 24.56 8.47
C ALA A 144 1.44 23.73 7.24
N LEU A 145 2.71 23.30 7.13
CA LEU A 145 3.18 22.42 6.06
C LEU A 145 2.96 20.92 6.34
N LEU A 146 2.57 20.55 7.57
CA LEU A 146 2.38 19.14 7.96
C LEU A 146 1.37 18.38 7.08
N PRO A 147 0.23 18.95 6.64
CA PRO A 147 -0.69 18.30 5.71
C PRO A 147 -0.04 17.73 4.45
N PHE A 148 0.96 18.43 3.91
CA PHE A 148 1.68 17.97 2.71
C PHE A 148 2.56 16.76 3.02
N VAL A 149 3.17 16.71 4.21
CA VAL A 149 3.92 15.54 4.69
C VAL A 149 2.99 14.34 4.88
N MET A 150 1.75 14.55 5.35
CA MET A 150 0.75 13.47 5.49
C MET A 150 0.43 12.83 4.13
N VAL A 151 0.20 13.65 3.10
CA VAL A 151 -0.09 13.16 1.74
C VAL A 151 1.15 12.51 1.12
N ALA A 152 2.34 13.08 1.31
CA ALA A 152 3.59 12.46 0.88
C ALA A 152 3.77 11.07 1.53
N GLY A 153 3.35 10.91 2.79
CA GLY A 153 3.36 9.65 3.51
C GLY A 153 2.56 8.53 2.83
N LEU A 154 1.41 8.85 2.22
CA LEU A 154 0.58 7.88 1.50
C LEU A 154 1.31 7.27 0.29
N THR A 155 2.15 8.07 -0.38
CA THR A 155 2.88 7.66 -1.58
C THR A 155 3.89 6.55 -1.33
N LEU A 156 4.25 6.35 -0.06
CA LEU A 156 5.20 5.34 0.39
C LEU A 156 4.55 3.96 0.52
N PHE A 157 3.32 3.75 0.08
CA PHE A 157 2.63 2.46 0.26
C PHE A 157 1.98 1.99 -1.05
N PRO A 158 2.07 0.68 -1.37
CA PRO A 158 1.43 0.13 -2.57
C PRO A 158 -0.06 -0.09 -2.33
N LEU A 159 -0.81 1.00 -2.35
CA LEU A 159 -2.24 1.03 -2.04
C LEU A 159 -3.09 0.90 -3.31
N ALA A 160 -4.18 0.15 -3.20
CA ALA A 160 -5.25 0.20 -4.21
C ALA A 160 -5.99 1.54 -4.12
N ILE A 161 -6.71 1.93 -5.17
CA ILE A 161 -7.46 3.20 -5.21
C ILE A 161 -8.40 3.32 -4.01
N SER A 162 -9.17 2.27 -3.71
CA SER A 162 -10.09 2.27 -2.58
C SER A 162 -9.40 2.43 -1.22
N GLU A 163 -8.24 1.79 -1.04
CA GLU A 163 -7.44 1.92 0.19
C GLU A 163 -6.86 3.33 0.32
N PHE A 164 -6.25 3.84 -0.75
CA PHE A 164 -5.69 5.19 -0.81
C PHE A 164 -6.75 6.22 -0.43
N LEU A 165 -7.94 6.16 -1.05
CA LEU A 165 -9.04 7.07 -0.75
C LEU A 165 -9.51 6.94 0.71
N SER A 166 -9.61 5.72 1.24
CA SER A 166 -10.01 5.52 2.64
C SER A 166 -9.06 6.16 3.66
N TYR A 167 -7.77 6.27 3.34
CA TYR A 167 -6.79 6.96 4.18
C TYR A 167 -6.69 8.46 3.87
N ALA A 168 -6.85 8.84 2.61
CA ALA A 168 -6.76 10.24 2.16
C ALA A 168 -7.95 11.09 2.62
N VAL A 169 -9.17 10.54 2.62
CA VAL A 169 -10.38 11.30 2.96
C VAL A 169 -10.34 11.87 4.39
N PRO A 170 -10.01 11.10 5.44
CA PRO A 170 -9.88 11.66 6.79
C PRO A 170 -8.82 12.77 6.88
N ILE A 171 -7.67 12.59 6.22
CA ILE A 171 -6.61 13.61 6.18
C ILE A 171 -7.13 14.88 5.51
N PHE A 172 -7.80 14.74 4.37
CA PHE A 172 -8.37 15.86 3.63
C PHE A 172 -9.40 16.63 4.46
N LEU A 173 -10.30 15.92 5.16
CA LEU A 173 -11.32 16.53 6.02
C LEU A 173 -10.71 17.30 7.19
N VAL A 174 -9.63 16.78 7.79
CA VAL A 174 -8.88 17.49 8.84
C VAL A 174 -8.32 18.80 8.32
N VAL A 175 -7.76 18.81 7.11
CA VAL A 175 -7.22 20.05 6.51
C VAL A 175 -8.33 21.02 6.16
N VAL A 176 -9.43 20.56 5.56
CA VAL A 176 -10.61 21.40 5.26
C VAL A 176 -11.14 22.08 6.52
N TYR A 177 -11.14 21.37 7.64
CA TYR A 177 -11.55 21.93 8.93
C TYR A 177 -10.57 22.99 9.43
N SER A 178 -9.26 22.72 9.42
CA SER A 178 -8.25 23.65 9.95
C SER A 178 -8.09 24.91 9.09
N VAL A 179 -8.27 24.82 7.76
CA VAL A 179 -8.17 25.99 6.85
C VAL A 179 -9.54 26.62 6.54
N TYR A 180 -10.57 26.32 7.32
CA TYR A 180 -11.90 26.89 7.09
C TYR A 180 -11.85 28.42 7.29
N PRO A 181 -12.12 29.23 6.24
CA PRO A 181 -11.90 30.67 6.33
C PRO A 181 -12.96 31.32 7.23
N GLU A 182 -12.51 32.05 8.25
CA GLU A 182 -13.39 32.86 9.10
C GLU A 182 -13.66 34.23 8.47
N ASN A 183 -12.69 34.73 7.69
CA ASN A 183 -12.75 36.04 7.05
C ASN A 183 -12.44 35.98 5.54
N PRO A 184 -12.91 36.96 4.73
CA PRO A 184 -12.63 36.98 3.30
C PRO A 184 -11.14 37.00 2.91
N ALA A 185 -10.28 37.50 3.80
CA ALA A 185 -8.83 37.54 3.57
C ALA A 185 -8.18 36.15 3.56
N GLU A 186 -8.75 35.18 4.30
CA GLU A 186 -8.22 33.81 4.44
C GLU A 186 -8.64 32.89 3.29
N ILE A 187 -9.65 33.27 2.50
CA ILE A 187 -10.17 32.45 1.39
C ILE A 187 -9.05 32.09 0.40
N ALA A 188 -8.17 33.04 0.07
CA ALA A 188 -7.09 32.82 -0.89
C ALA A 188 -6.10 31.75 -0.39
N GLU A 189 -5.79 31.77 0.90
CA GLU A 189 -4.89 30.80 1.54
C GLU A 189 -5.54 29.41 1.61
N ALA A 190 -6.79 29.33 2.08
CA ALA A 190 -7.56 28.09 2.14
C ALA A 190 -7.66 27.41 0.77
N VAL A 191 -8.02 28.17 -0.27
CA VAL A 191 -8.11 27.67 -1.66
C VAL A 191 -6.75 27.18 -2.15
N SER A 192 -5.67 27.91 -1.87
CA SER A 192 -4.31 27.54 -2.30
C SER A 192 -3.85 26.23 -1.65
N THR A 193 -4.07 26.09 -0.33
CA THR A 193 -3.71 24.90 0.43
C THR A 193 -4.51 23.68 -0.04
N LEU A 194 -5.83 23.81 -0.19
CA LEU A 194 -6.69 22.72 -0.67
C LEU A 194 -6.38 22.32 -2.11
N TRP A 195 -6.14 23.28 -2.99
CA TRP A 195 -5.73 23.02 -4.37
C TRP A 195 -4.43 22.23 -4.44
N LEU A 196 -3.40 22.67 -3.71
CA LEU A 196 -2.12 21.98 -3.65
C LEU A 196 -2.26 20.57 -3.07
N LEU A 197 -3.09 20.41 -2.04
CA LEU A 197 -3.36 19.11 -1.43
C LEU A 197 -4.05 18.15 -2.40
N ILE A 198 -5.03 18.62 -3.19
CA ILE A 198 -5.69 17.83 -4.24
C ILE A 198 -4.68 17.39 -5.30
N LEU A 199 -3.79 18.28 -5.73
CA LEU A 199 -2.73 17.94 -6.68
C LEU A 199 -1.80 16.86 -6.14
N LEU A 200 -1.34 17.01 -4.89
CA LEU A 200 -0.47 16.02 -4.25
C LEU A 200 -1.18 14.68 -4.02
N LEU A 201 -2.49 14.68 -3.71
CA LEU A 201 -3.28 13.46 -3.63
C LEU A 201 -3.39 12.77 -4.98
N GLY A 202 -3.56 13.52 -6.08
CA GLY A 202 -3.56 12.97 -7.44
C GLY A 202 -2.23 12.31 -7.80
N VAL A 203 -1.11 13.00 -7.54
CA VAL A 203 0.24 12.45 -7.75
C VAL A 203 0.49 11.24 -6.85
N GLY A 204 0.07 11.31 -5.59
CA GLY A 204 0.24 10.24 -4.62
C GLY A 204 -0.57 8.99 -4.93
N LEU A 205 -1.80 9.17 -5.43
CA LEU A 205 -2.64 8.07 -5.91
C LEU A 205 -1.97 7.39 -7.10
N PHE A 206 -1.48 8.17 -8.07
CA PHE A 206 -0.76 7.65 -9.22
C PHE A 206 0.48 6.86 -8.80
N ALA A 207 1.33 7.41 -7.93
CA ALA A 207 2.53 6.75 -7.42
C ALA A 207 2.19 5.43 -6.70
N SER A 208 1.18 5.44 -5.82
CA SER A 208 0.74 4.26 -5.06
C SER A 208 0.22 3.16 -5.99
N MET A 209 -0.59 3.53 -7.00
CA MET A 209 -1.09 2.60 -8.01
C MET A 209 0.03 2.00 -8.86
N THR A 210 0.97 2.83 -9.33
CA THR A 210 2.13 2.35 -10.10
C THR A 210 2.94 1.36 -9.28
N GLN A 211 3.19 1.66 -8.00
CA GLN A 211 3.91 0.76 -7.12
C GLN A 211 3.16 -0.55 -6.89
N LEU A 212 1.84 -0.49 -6.67
CA LEU A 212 0.99 -1.68 -6.55
C LEU A 212 1.09 -2.54 -7.81
N ARG A 213 0.96 -1.94 -9.00
CA ARG A 213 1.09 -2.64 -10.28
C ARG A 213 2.44 -3.33 -10.45
N TYR A 214 3.54 -2.64 -10.18
CA TYR A 214 4.87 -3.22 -10.29
C TYR A 214 5.04 -4.45 -9.39
N MET A 215 4.53 -4.36 -8.16
CA MET A 215 4.56 -5.47 -7.22
C MET A 215 3.67 -6.63 -7.67
N LEU A 216 2.45 -6.36 -8.16
CA LEU A 216 1.56 -7.38 -8.72
C LEU A 216 2.22 -8.12 -9.88
N SER A 217 2.85 -7.38 -10.80
CA SER A 217 3.59 -7.96 -11.93
C SER A 217 4.76 -8.83 -11.46
N GLN A 218 5.58 -8.36 -10.51
CA GLN A 218 6.71 -9.13 -9.99
C GLN A 218 6.26 -10.42 -9.30
N VAL A 219 5.23 -10.34 -8.44
CA VAL A 219 4.71 -11.52 -7.76
C VAL A 219 4.09 -12.49 -8.76
N SER A 220 3.35 -12.00 -9.76
CA SER A 220 2.79 -12.83 -10.81
C SER A 220 3.88 -13.57 -11.60
N HIS A 221 4.90 -12.88 -12.09
CA HIS A 221 6.02 -13.50 -12.81
C HIS A 221 6.81 -14.51 -11.97
N ALA A 222 6.91 -14.31 -10.65
CA ALA A 222 7.56 -15.26 -9.76
C ALA A 222 6.66 -16.45 -9.38
N SER A 223 5.35 -16.24 -9.33
CA SER A 223 4.37 -17.23 -8.86
C SER A 223 3.88 -18.17 -9.94
N TYR A 224 3.97 -17.77 -11.22
CA TYR A 224 3.51 -18.55 -12.35
C TYR A 224 4.66 -18.97 -13.26
N ASP A 225 4.63 -20.21 -13.71
CA ASP A 225 5.52 -20.70 -14.76
C ASP A 225 5.18 -20.03 -16.09
N ILE A 226 6.18 -19.43 -16.75
CA ILE A 226 5.98 -18.61 -17.95
C ILE A 226 5.47 -19.44 -19.12
N LEU A 227 5.91 -20.70 -19.24
CA LEU A 227 5.54 -21.55 -20.36
C LEU A 227 4.09 -22.03 -20.25
N THR A 228 3.68 -22.47 -19.07
CA THR A 228 2.38 -23.13 -18.86
C THR A 228 1.33 -22.20 -18.26
N GLY A 229 1.72 -21.13 -17.56
CA GLY A 229 0.85 -20.27 -16.76
C GLY A 229 0.30 -20.95 -15.50
N MET A 230 0.81 -22.13 -15.14
CA MET A 230 0.49 -22.81 -13.88
C MET A 230 1.29 -22.21 -12.73
N LEU A 231 0.93 -22.51 -11.48
CA LEU A 231 1.75 -22.10 -10.35
C LEU A 231 3.15 -22.70 -10.48
N SER A 232 4.18 -21.87 -10.27
CA SER A 232 5.54 -22.35 -10.17
C SER A 232 5.69 -23.26 -8.94
N ARG A 233 6.65 -24.18 -8.96
CA ARG A 233 6.93 -25.06 -7.82
C ARG A 233 7.03 -24.30 -6.50
N ARG A 234 7.70 -23.14 -6.50
CA ARG A 234 7.87 -22.29 -5.31
C ARG A 234 6.52 -21.82 -4.76
N ALA A 235 5.69 -21.20 -5.59
CA ALA A 235 4.37 -20.74 -5.17
C ALA A 235 3.44 -21.91 -4.78
N GLY A 236 3.60 -23.05 -5.46
CA GLY A 236 2.87 -24.28 -5.17
C GLY A 236 3.12 -24.82 -3.77
N ILE A 237 4.38 -24.78 -3.28
CA ILE A 237 4.71 -25.20 -1.91
C ILE A 237 4.00 -24.32 -0.87
N GLU A 238 4.01 -23.00 -1.05
CA GLU A 238 3.35 -22.07 -0.12
C GLU A 238 1.83 -22.31 -0.05
N ILE A 239 1.21 -22.62 -1.19
CA ILE A 239 -0.22 -22.95 -1.28
C ILE A 239 -0.50 -24.30 -0.62
N LEU A 240 0.36 -25.30 -0.84
CA LEU A 240 0.22 -26.63 -0.24
C LEU A 240 0.24 -26.56 1.30
N GLU A 241 1.18 -25.81 1.88
CA GLU A 241 1.25 -25.60 3.34
C GLU A 241 0.02 -24.91 3.91
N LEU A 242 -0.56 -23.96 3.17
CA LEU A 242 -1.79 -23.29 3.57
C LEU A 242 -2.97 -24.28 3.53
N GLN A 243 -3.14 -25.00 2.44
CA GLN A 243 -4.23 -25.96 2.29
C GLN A 243 -4.14 -27.07 3.34
N PHE A 244 -2.93 -27.51 3.68
CA PHE A 244 -2.70 -28.47 4.75
C PHE A 244 -3.17 -27.93 6.11
N ARG A 245 -2.83 -26.68 6.46
CA ARG A 245 -3.33 -26.05 7.69
C ARG A 245 -4.85 -25.89 7.69
N LEU A 246 -5.45 -25.48 6.58
CA LEU A 246 -6.91 -25.33 6.46
C LEU A 246 -7.63 -26.67 6.57
N ALA A 247 -7.07 -27.73 5.98
CA ALA A 247 -7.58 -29.09 6.10
C ALA A 247 -7.58 -29.57 7.55
N LEU A 248 -6.48 -29.34 8.29
CA LEU A 248 -6.39 -29.63 9.72
C LEU A 248 -7.43 -28.86 10.54
N MET A 249 -7.61 -27.56 10.27
CA MET A 249 -8.55 -26.72 11.01
C MET A 249 -10.02 -27.02 10.71
N SER A 250 -10.32 -27.45 9.48
CA SER A 250 -11.70 -27.73 9.03
C SER A 250 -12.09 -29.20 9.13
N GLU A 251 -11.18 -30.06 9.58
CA GLU A 251 -11.32 -31.52 9.61
C GLU A 251 -11.74 -32.11 8.26
N LYS A 252 -11.33 -31.48 7.15
CA LYS A 252 -11.62 -31.93 5.79
C LYS A 252 -10.39 -32.58 5.17
N PRO A 253 -10.56 -33.68 4.41
CA PRO A 253 -9.43 -34.33 3.73
C PRO A 253 -8.84 -33.42 2.65
N LEU A 254 -7.51 -33.36 2.59
CA LEU A 254 -6.75 -32.76 1.50
C LEU A 254 -6.22 -33.88 0.60
N SER A 255 -6.56 -33.83 -0.70
CA SER A 255 -6.04 -34.75 -1.70
C SER A 255 -4.97 -34.08 -2.54
N ILE A 256 -3.87 -34.78 -2.81
CA ILE A 256 -2.78 -34.32 -3.67
C ILE A 256 -2.63 -35.33 -4.81
N LEU A 257 -2.65 -34.84 -6.04
CA LEU A 257 -2.34 -35.63 -7.23
C LEU A 257 -0.97 -35.18 -7.77
N TYR A 258 -0.02 -36.10 -7.83
CA TYR A 258 1.28 -35.90 -8.41
C TYR A 258 1.43 -36.81 -9.63
N PHE A 259 1.63 -36.23 -10.81
CA PHE A 259 1.67 -36.98 -12.06
C PHE A 259 2.72 -36.37 -13.01
N ASP A 260 3.14 -37.18 -13.98
CA ASP A 260 4.12 -36.83 -15.01
C ASP A 260 3.54 -37.14 -16.40
N LEU A 261 4.06 -36.48 -17.45
CA LEU A 261 3.64 -36.75 -18.83
C LEU A 261 4.42 -37.94 -19.39
N ASP A 262 3.71 -39.04 -19.65
CA ASP A 262 4.31 -40.25 -20.20
C ASP A 262 5.04 -39.99 -21.52
N ASN A 263 6.27 -40.52 -21.64
CA ASN A 263 7.12 -40.44 -22.83
C ASN A 263 7.43 -39.00 -23.32
N PHE A 264 7.31 -37.98 -22.46
CA PHE A 264 7.55 -36.59 -22.86
C PHE A 264 8.96 -36.35 -23.43
N LYS A 265 9.99 -37.02 -22.89
CA LYS A 265 11.35 -36.94 -23.41
C LYS A 265 11.47 -37.40 -24.87
N ALA A 266 10.75 -38.46 -25.26
CA ALA A 266 10.77 -38.95 -26.64
C ALA A 266 10.22 -37.90 -27.64
N ILE A 267 9.26 -37.08 -27.20
CA ILE A 267 8.73 -35.98 -28.01
C ILE A 267 9.82 -34.92 -28.22
N ASN A 268 10.52 -34.53 -27.15
CA ASN A 268 11.64 -33.57 -27.25
C ASN A 268 12.74 -34.09 -28.17
N ASP A 269 13.12 -35.36 -28.00
CA ASP A 269 14.21 -35.98 -28.77
C ASP A 269 13.85 -36.15 -30.26
N THR A 270 12.56 -36.34 -30.59
CA THR A 270 12.08 -36.57 -31.98
C THR A 270 11.72 -35.29 -32.71
N TYR A 271 11.08 -34.33 -32.02
CA TYR A 271 10.45 -33.15 -32.63
C TYR A 271 11.04 -31.81 -32.14
N GLY A 272 12.06 -31.85 -31.28
CA GLY A 272 12.70 -30.68 -30.70
C GLY A 272 11.93 -30.07 -29.53
N HIS A 273 12.63 -29.21 -28.79
CA HIS A 273 12.11 -28.57 -27.57
C HIS A 273 10.91 -27.65 -27.83
N ASP A 274 10.86 -26.95 -28.97
CA ASP A 274 9.72 -26.06 -29.29
C ASP A 274 8.39 -26.84 -29.39
N THR A 275 8.44 -28.07 -29.91
CA THR A 275 7.30 -28.97 -29.96
C THR A 275 6.92 -29.47 -28.57
N GLY A 276 7.92 -29.84 -27.75
CA GLY A 276 7.69 -30.21 -26.35
C GLY A 276 7.04 -29.09 -25.54
N ASP A 277 7.49 -27.85 -25.72
CA ASP A 277 6.90 -26.66 -25.11
C ASP A 277 5.44 -26.45 -25.50
N THR A 278 5.12 -26.75 -26.77
CA THR A 278 3.74 -26.69 -27.26
C THR A 278 2.87 -27.78 -26.62
N VAL A 279 3.40 -29.00 -26.49
CA VAL A 279 2.72 -30.09 -25.77
C VAL A 279 2.47 -29.72 -24.31
N LEU A 280 3.46 -29.14 -23.62
CA LEU A 280 3.31 -28.67 -22.24
C LEU A 280 2.21 -27.62 -22.11
N ARG A 281 2.14 -26.65 -23.02
CA ARG A 281 1.07 -25.63 -23.04
C ARG A 281 -0.31 -26.26 -23.19
N VAL A 282 -0.47 -27.18 -24.13
CA VAL A 282 -1.75 -27.84 -24.41
C VAL A 282 -2.18 -28.73 -23.24
N ALA A 283 -1.28 -29.57 -22.72
CA ALA A 283 -1.55 -30.41 -21.56
C ALA A 283 -1.94 -29.55 -20.36
N SER A 284 -1.19 -28.47 -20.10
CA SER A 284 -1.46 -27.55 -19.01
C SER A 284 -2.85 -26.91 -19.11
N GLN A 285 -3.24 -26.52 -20.32
CA GLN A 285 -4.57 -25.96 -20.55
C GLN A 285 -5.67 -26.99 -20.29
N GLN A 286 -5.52 -28.22 -20.81
CA GLN A 286 -6.49 -29.30 -20.59
C GLN A 286 -6.65 -29.63 -19.11
N ILE A 287 -5.55 -29.67 -18.35
CA ILE A 287 -5.60 -29.90 -16.90
C ILE A 287 -6.39 -28.78 -16.21
N ARG A 288 -6.10 -27.52 -16.53
CA ARG A 288 -6.83 -26.36 -15.94
C ARG A 288 -8.32 -26.40 -16.23
N ASP A 289 -8.70 -26.80 -17.44
CA ASP A 289 -10.10 -26.87 -17.85
C ASP A 289 -10.83 -28.07 -17.22
N THR A 290 -10.09 -29.07 -16.74
CA THR A 290 -10.64 -30.27 -16.08
C THR A 290 -10.84 -30.09 -14.58
N VAL A 291 -9.97 -29.31 -13.92
CA VAL A 291 -10.04 -29.09 -12.47
C VAL A 291 -11.05 -28.01 -12.09
N ARG A 292 -11.50 -28.02 -10.83
CA ARG A 292 -12.46 -27.00 -10.34
C ARG A 292 -11.71 -25.70 -10.05
N LYS A 293 -12.45 -24.58 -10.03
CA LYS A 293 -11.90 -23.25 -9.64
C LYS A 293 -11.22 -23.22 -8.26
N GLY A 294 -11.59 -24.13 -7.35
CA GLY A 294 -10.98 -24.22 -6.02
C GLY A 294 -9.70 -25.04 -5.96
N ASP A 295 -9.39 -25.79 -7.02
CA ASP A 295 -8.21 -26.64 -7.10
C ASP A 295 -7.00 -25.82 -7.55
N SER A 296 -5.81 -26.18 -7.06
CA SER A 296 -4.56 -25.52 -7.43
C SER A 296 -3.71 -26.44 -8.29
N VAL A 297 -3.28 -25.97 -9.46
CA VAL A 297 -2.40 -26.73 -10.35
C VAL A 297 -1.01 -26.13 -10.36
N ILE A 298 -0.01 -26.97 -10.09
CA ILE A 298 1.38 -26.57 -9.87
C ILE A 298 2.24 -27.29 -10.90
N ARG A 299 3.06 -26.55 -11.65
CA ARG A 299 4.14 -27.11 -12.43
C ARG A 299 5.33 -27.37 -11.50
N TRP A 300 5.60 -28.65 -11.23
CA TRP A 300 6.65 -29.05 -10.30
C TRP A 300 8.03 -29.21 -10.97
N GLY A 301 8.07 -29.55 -12.26
CA GLY A 301 9.28 -29.81 -13.05
C GLY A 301 9.24 -29.23 -14.46
#